data_AF-A0A6B3I6A0-F1
#
_entry.id   AF-A0A6B3I6A0-F1
#
_cell.length_a   1.000
_cell.length_b   1.000
_cell.length_c   1.000
_cell.angle_alpha   90.00
_cell.angle_beta   90.00
_cell.angle_gamma   90.00
#
_symmetry.space_group_name_H-M   'P 1'
#
loop_
_entity.id
_entity.type
_entity.pdbx_description
1 polymer ?
#
loop_
_entity_poly.entity_id
_entity_poly.type
_entity_poly.pdbx_seq_one_letter_code
_entity_poly.pdbx_strand_id
1 'polypeptide(L)'
;MARRLRTVGLEFTDSAPIRLVFAAEVSAPPDAVYRALAEDVASWPSWFTAVTRATPTDGGAGREVRLRSGIRFRETIVAAEPGERYAYRVDESNAPGLRAL
;
A
#
# COMPACT_ATOMS: atom_id res chain seq x y z
N MET A 1 8.42 11.47 -14.84
CA MET A 1 9.09 11.90 -13.58
C MET A 1 8.21 11.53 -12.40
N ALA A 2 8.80 11.16 -11.25
CA ALA A 2 8.04 11.01 -10.01
C ALA A 2 7.65 12.38 -9.48
N ARG A 3 6.49 12.47 -8.84
CA ARG A 3 5.90 13.66 -8.26
C ARG A 3 5.64 13.39 -6.79
N ARG A 4 5.91 14.38 -5.95
CA ARG A 4 5.54 14.37 -4.54
C ARG A 4 4.04 14.61 -4.40
N LEU A 5 3.39 13.78 -3.61
CA LEU A 5 1.97 13.90 -3.28
C LEU A 5 1.79 14.68 -1.98
N ARG A 6 0.56 15.16 -1.75
CA ARG A 6 0.18 15.82 -0.51
C ARG A 6 0.16 14.79 0.63
N THR A 7 0.84 15.12 1.72
CA THR A 7 0.80 14.37 2.97
C THR A 7 -0.61 14.38 3.56
N VAL A 8 -1.16 13.20 3.83
CA VAL A 8 -2.46 12.98 4.47
C VAL A 8 -2.32 11.92 5.57
N GLY A 9 -3.23 11.92 6.55
CA GLY A 9 -3.32 10.88 7.56
C GLY A 9 -4.38 9.82 7.24
N LEU A 10 -4.63 8.96 8.21
CA LEU A 10 -5.60 7.86 8.09
C LEU A 10 -7.02 8.35 7.81
N GLU A 11 -7.40 9.53 8.29
CA GLU A 11 -8.70 10.19 8.07
C GLU A 11 -9.01 10.47 6.59
N PHE A 12 -8.01 10.38 5.72
CA PHE A 12 -8.23 10.53 4.29
C PHE A 12 -9.02 9.37 3.68
N THR A 13 -9.02 8.19 4.31
CA THR A 13 -9.83 7.05 3.84
C THR A 13 -11.34 7.33 3.90
N ASP A 14 -11.76 8.30 4.72
CA ASP A 14 -13.15 8.73 4.86
C ASP A 14 -13.48 9.99 4.05
N SER A 15 -12.50 10.88 3.88
CA SER A 15 -12.68 12.20 3.24
C SER A 15 -12.22 12.27 1.78
N ALA A 16 -11.60 11.20 1.26
CA ALA A 16 -11.16 11.16 -0.13
C ALA A 16 -12.35 11.35 -1.10
N PRO A 17 -12.20 12.22 -2.13
CA PRO A 17 -13.29 12.49 -3.07
C PRO A 17 -13.63 11.27 -3.95
N ILE A 18 -12.70 10.31 -4.06
CA ILE A 18 -12.90 9.04 -4.75
C ILE A 18 -12.45 7.93 -3.80
N ARG A 19 -13.32 6.96 -3.55
CA ARG A 19 -13.06 5.79 -2.70
C ARG A 19 -13.37 4.53 -3.49
N LEU A 20 -12.38 3.66 -3.64
CA LEU A 20 -12.54 2.35 -4.26
C LEU A 20 -12.45 1.30 -3.16
N VAL A 21 -13.53 0.54 -2.97
CA VAL A 21 -13.63 -0.46 -1.91
C VAL A 21 -13.71 -1.85 -2.53
N PHE A 22 -12.79 -2.72 -2.14
CA PHE A 22 -12.74 -4.12 -2.54
C PHE A 22 -12.77 -4.99 -1.29
N ALA A 23 -13.59 -6.03 -1.31
CA ALA A 23 -13.72 -7.00 -0.23
C ALA A 23 -13.63 -8.42 -0.79
N ALA A 24 -12.99 -9.31 -0.03
CA ALA A 24 -12.88 -10.72 -0.36
C ALA A 24 -12.90 -11.54 0.94
N GLU A 25 -13.53 -12.70 0.90
CA GLU A 25 -13.48 -13.69 1.97
C GLU A 25 -12.33 -14.67 1.71
N VAL A 26 -11.61 -15.04 2.78
CA VAL A 26 -10.51 -16.00 2.72
C VAL A 26 -10.60 -16.97 3.89
N SER A 27 -10.36 -18.26 3.63
CA SER A 27 -10.34 -19.30 4.66
C SER A 27 -8.99 -19.34 5.38
N ALA A 28 -8.63 -18.24 6.04
CA ALA A 28 -7.37 -18.08 6.79
C ALA A 28 -7.60 -17.22 8.05
N PRO A 29 -6.81 -17.42 9.13
CA PRO A 29 -6.91 -16.58 10.31
C PRO A 29 -6.40 -15.16 10.02
N PRO A 30 -6.94 -14.11 10.68
CA PRO A 30 -6.56 -12.71 10.43
C PRO A 30 -5.06 -12.45 10.50
N ASP A 31 -4.34 -13.06 11.44
CA ASP A 31 -2.88 -12.90 11.58
C ASP A 31 -2.10 -13.42 10.37
N ALA A 32 -2.55 -14.52 9.76
CA ALA A 32 -1.91 -15.06 8.57
C ALA A 32 -2.14 -14.15 7.35
N VAL A 33 -3.34 -13.58 7.24
CA VAL A 33 -3.67 -12.60 6.20
C VAL A 33 -2.87 -11.31 6.41
N TYR A 34 -2.79 -10.83 7.65
CA TYR A 34 -2.02 -9.66 8.02
C TYR A 34 -0.55 -9.84 7.66
N ARG A 35 0.07 -10.96 8.05
CA ARG A 35 1.47 -11.25 7.69
C ARG A 35 1.69 -11.19 6.18
N ALA A 36 0.83 -11.83 5.39
CA ALA A 36 0.95 -11.84 3.94
C ALA A 36 0.83 -10.42 3.32
N LEU A 37 -0.02 -9.55 3.88
CA LEU A 37 -0.29 -8.20 3.37
C LEU A 37 0.64 -7.11 3.93
N ALA A 38 1.12 -7.25 5.15
CA ALA A 38 1.80 -6.17 5.88
C ALA A 38 3.27 -6.47 6.16
N GLU A 39 3.64 -7.73 6.38
CA GLU A 39 4.97 -8.13 6.83
C GLU A 39 5.78 -8.73 5.68
N ASP A 40 5.21 -9.70 4.96
CA ASP A 40 5.86 -10.46 3.90
C ASP A 40 5.75 -9.77 2.53
N VAL A 41 5.89 -8.44 2.49
CA VAL A 41 5.65 -7.64 1.28
C VAL A 41 6.57 -8.02 0.11
N ALA A 42 7.78 -8.50 0.39
CA ALA A 42 8.70 -8.97 -0.65
C ALA A 42 8.16 -10.21 -1.40
N SER A 43 7.24 -10.96 -0.81
CA SER A 43 6.60 -12.13 -1.42
C SER A 43 5.53 -11.75 -2.45
N TRP A 44 5.00 -10.52 -2.40
CA TRP A 44 3.86 -10.09 -3.21
C TRP A 44 3.94 -10.44 -4.69
N PRO A 45 5.07 -10.30 -5.41
CA PRO A 45 5.12 -10.61 -6.84
C PRO A 45 4.80 -12.07 -7.18
N SER A 46 4.85 -13.01 -6.23
CA SER A 46 4.54 -14.43 -6.47
C SER A 46 3.03 -14.70 -6.53
N TRP A 47 2.19 -13.83 -5.97
CA TRP A 47 0.74 -14.07 -5.86
C TRP A 47 -0.12 -12.84 -6.15
N PHE A 48 0.37 -11.62 -5.88
CA PHE A 48 -0.31 -10.37 -6.22
C PHE A 48 0.13 -9.87 -7.60
N THR A 49 -0.55 -10.36 -8.63
CA THR A 49 -0.18 -10.19 -10.03
C THR A 49 0.04 -8.74 -10.48
N ALA A 50 -0.60 -7.73 -9.90
CA ALA A 50 -0.33 -6.34 -10.30
C ALA A 50 1.09 -5.85 -9.92
N VAL A 51 1.69 -6.44 -8.89
CA VAL A 51 2.97 -6.04 -8.30
C VAL A 51 4.13 -6.80 -8.94
N THR A 52 5.18 -6.09 -9.34
CA THR A 52 6.43 -6.68 -9.85
C THR A 52 7.55 -6.64 -8.82
N ARG A 53 7.50 -5.71 -7.87
CA ARG A 53 8.44 -5.61 -6.76
C ARG A 53 7.79 -4.83 -5.61
N ALA A 54 8.03 -5.29 -4.39
CA ALA A 54 7.79 -4.53 -3.18
C ALA A 54 9.02 -4.67 -2.27
N THR A 55 9.49 -3.55 -1.72
CA THR A 55 10.72 -3.52 -0.91
C THR A 55 10.48 -2.63 0.30
N PRO A 56 10.57 -3.16 1.54
CA PRO A 56 10.47 -2.34 2.74
C PRO A 56 11.52 -1.22 2.75
N THR A 57 11.16 -0.06 3.28
CA THR A 57 12.07 1.05 3.54
C THR A 57 11.98 1.46 5.01
N ASP A 58 12.96 2.24 5.46
CA ASP A 58 12.88 2.95 6.75
C ASP A 58 12.58 2.00 7.94
N GLY A 59 13.23 0.82 7.95
CA GLY A 59 13.03 -0.18 9.01
C GLY A 59 11.63 -0.81 9.05
N GLY A 60 10.87 -0.74 7.96
CA GLY A 60 9.49 -1.22 7.87
C GLY A 60 8.44 -0.12 8.04
N ALA A 61 8.85 1.14 8.29
CA ALA A 61 7.94 2.28 8.36
C ALA A 61 7.41 2.75 7.00
N GLY A 62 7.95 2.21 5.90
CA GLY A 62 7.50 2.49 4.55
C GLY A 62 7.86 1.37 3.58
N ARG A 63 7.55 1.58 2.30
CA ARG A 63 7.97 0.67 1.23
C ARG A 63 8.00 1.34 -0.14
N GLU A 64 8.78 0.77 -1.04
CA GLU A 64 8.72 1.05 -2.47
C GLU A 64 8.01 -0.08 -3.21
N VAL A 65 6.99 0.28 -4.00
CA VAL A 65 6.20 -0.66 -4.80
C VAL A 65 6.36 -0.34 -6.29
N ARG A 66 6.57 -1.37 -7.10
CA ARG A 66 6.55 -1.30 -8.56
C ARG A 66 5.41 -2.14 -9.11
N LEU A 67 4.66 -1.57 -10.03
CA LEU A 67 3.55 -2.23 -10.69
C LEU A 67 3.92 -2.64 -12.12
N ARG A 68 3.21 -3.63 -12.66
CA ARG A 68 3.38 -4.05 -14.07
C ARG A 68 3.12 -2.92 -15.08
N SER A 69 2.28 -1.95 -14.73
CA SER A 69 1.97 -0.77 -15.56
C SER A 69 3.14 0.21 -15.70
N GLY A 70 4.26 0.01 -15.00
CA GLY A 70 5.36 0.97 -14.91
C GLY A 70 5.13 2.07 -13.86
N ILE A 71 3.99 2.04 -13.15
CA ILE A 71 3.76 2.91 -12.00
C ILE A 71 4.66 2.47 -10.84
N ARG A 72 5.21 3.45 -10.13
CA ARG A 72 5.96 3.27 -8.88
C ARG A 72 5.36 4.11 -7.77
N PHE A 73 5.43 3.57 -6.56
CA PHE A 73 5.02 4.24 -5.33
C PHE A 73 6.16 4.22 -4.32
N ARG A 74 6.37 5.34 -3.65
CA ARG A 74 7.06 5.41 -2.36
C ARG A 74 6.00 5.66 -1.30
N GLU A 75 5.90 4.75 -0.34
CA GLU A 75 4.80 4.67 0.60
C GLU A 75 5.30 4.80 2.04
N THR A 76 4.50 5.46 2.88
CA THR A 76 4.68 5.52 4.35
C THR A 76 3.53 4.78 5.01
N ILE A 77 3.83 3.92 5.98
CA ILE A 77 2.83 3.22 6.79
C ILE A 77 2.27 4.18 7.83
N VAL A 78 0.94 4.32 7.87
CA VAL A 78 0.23 5.25 8.75
C VAL A 78 -0.59 4.53 9.84
N ALA A 79 -0.84 3.23 9.68
CA ALA A 79 -1.39 2.37 10.72
C ALA A 79 -0.89 0.93 10.52
N ALA A 80 -0.52 0.27 11.62
CA ALA A 80 -0.06 -1.11 11.65
C ALA A 80 -0.56 -1.78 12.94
N GLU A 81 -1.73 -2.41 12.85
CA GLU A 81 -2.43 -3.10 13.92
C GLU A 81 -2.60 -4.56 13.51
N PRO A 82 -1.80 -5.48 14.09
CA PRO A 82 -1.79 -6.89 13.71
C PRO A 82 -3.19 -7.52 13.72
N GLY A 83 -3.54 -8.22 12.63
CA GLY A 83 -4.83 -8.91 12.50
C GLY A 83 -6.05 -8.01 12.28
N GLU A 84 -5.91 -6.68 12.38
CA GLU A 84 -7.04 -5.75 12.34
C GLU A 84 -6.95 -4.72 11.22
N ARG A 85 -5.82 -3.99 11.12
CA ARG A 85 -5.69 -2.85 10.22
C ARG A 85 -4.26 -2.60 9.78
N TYR A 86 -4.08 -2.45 8.47
CA TYR A 86 -2.83 -1.99 7.89
C TYR A 86 -3.14 -0.93 6.85
N ALA A 87 -2.57 0.27 7.02
CA ALA A 87 -2.83 1.39 6.15
C ALA A 87 -1.52 2.12 5.81
N TYR A 88 -1.46 2.61 4.59
CA TYR A 88 -0.34 3.38 4.08
C TYR A 88 -0.86 4.55 3.25
N ARG A 89 -0.01 5.54 3.07
CA ARG A 89 -0.18 6.60 2.08
C ARG A 89 0.93 6.54 1.05
N VAL A 90 0.71 7.14 -0.11
CA VAL A 90 1.75 7.33 -1.12
C VAL A 90 2.34 8.74 -0.98
N ASP A 91 3.65 8.83 -0.76
CA ASP A 91 4.37 10.10 -0.70
C ASP A 91 4.89 10.53 -2.09
N GLU A 92 5.26 9.56 -2.94
CA GLU A 92 5.73 9.84 -4.30
C GLU A 92 5.20 8.83 -5.33
N SER A 93 4.78 9.33 -6.51
CA SER A 93 4.37 8.50 -7.64
C SER A 93 4.67 9.12 -9.00
N ASN A 94 4.85 8.30 -10.04
CA ASN A 94 4.84 8.73 -11.44
C ASN A 94 3.44 8.62 -12.10
N ALA A 95 2.40 8.20 -11.37
CA ALA A 95 1.04 8.15 -11.89
C ALA A 95 0.51 9.56 -12.23
N PRO A 96 -0.08 9.78 -13.42
CA PRO A 96 -0.64 11.07 -13.77
C PRO A 96 -1.90 11.39 -12.95
N GLY A 97 -2.12 12.67 -12.64
CA GLY A 97 -3.35 13.15 -11.98
C GLY A 97 -3.46 12.88 -10.48
N LEU A 98 -2.62 12.01 -9.91
CA LEU A 98 -2.65 11.69 -8.49
C LEU A 98 -2.12 12.88 -7.65
N ARG A 99 -2.88 13.28 -6.62
CA ARG A 99 -2.50 14.37 -5.68
C ARG A 99 -2.33 13.90 -4.23
N ALA A 100 -3.07 12.87 -3.82
CA ALA A 100 -2.97 12.19 -2.55
C ALA A 100 -3.55 10.78 -2.74
N LEU A 101 -2.98 9.80 -2.05
CA LEU A 101 -3.47 8.42 -1.98
C LEU A 101 -3.08 7.83 -0.64
#